data_AF-A0A1Q5JRG1-F1
#
_entry.id   AF-A0A1Q5JRG1-F1
#
_cell.length_a   1.000
_cell.length_b   1.000
_cell.length_c   1.000
_cell.angle_alpha   90.00
_cell.angle_beta   90.00
_cell.angle_gamma   90.00
#
_symmetry.space_group_name_H-M   'P 1'
#
loop_
_entity.id
_entity.type
_entity.pdbx_description
1 polymer ?
#
loop_
_entity_poly.entity_id
_entity_poly.type
_entity_poly.pdbx_seq_one_letter_code
_entity_poly.pdbx_strand_id
1 'polypeptide(L)'
;MTVKNKLGLATRIAATAAVAAGLAVAVQPSAMAASPVVSVSPTTGLTDGQQVTVTASGLTPNTVFHVGQCAFVEPTKYGCDATTSKDVVSDAQGKLNTTLVVHSSFQAVVSADGQVWGKVDAKTTATQVGLGSDTGEGGGQVISFK
;
A
#
# COMPACT_ATOMS: atom_id res chain seq x y z
N MET A 1 -73.23 61.46 -10.03
CA MET A 1 -73.79 60.59 -8.97
C MET A 1 -73.73 59.14 -9.45
N THR A 2 -73.62 58.16 -8.54
CA THR A 2 -73.53 56.68 -8.74
C THR A 2 -72.08 56.14 -8.67
N VAL A 3 -71.54 55.76 -7.50
CA VAL A 3 -71.67 54.49 -6.71
C VAL A 3 -71.02 53.27 -7.39
N LYS A 4 -70.10 52.59 -6.67
CA LYS A 4 -69.89 51.12 -6.53
C LYS A 4 -68.50 50.84 -5.95
N ASN A 5 -68.33 50.65 -4.63
CA ASN A 5 -68.55 49.44 -3.83
C ASN A 5 -67.72 48.19 -4.24
N LYS A 6 -66.70 47.92 -3.41
CA LYS A 6 -66.13 46.64 -2.95
C LYS A 6 -66.20 45.41 -3.89
N LEU A 7 -65.04 44.87 -4.29
CA LEU A 7 -64.76 43.42 -4.19
C LEU A 7 -63.29 43.08 -4.47
N GLY A 8 -62.67 42.35 -3.53
CA GLY A 8 -61.77 41.23 -3.79
C GLY A 8 -60.48 41.47 -4.59
N LEU A 9 -59.38 41.69 -3.87
CA LEU A 9 -58.01 41.64 -4.36
C LEU A 9 -57.70 40.24 -4.93
N ALA A 10 -57.61 40.12 -6.26
CA ALA A 10 -57.09 38.94 -6.93
C ALA A 10 -56.05 39.38 -7.96
N THR A 11 -54.77 39.46 -7.59
CA THR A 11 -53.67 39.40 -8.58
C THR A 11 -52.38 38.92 -7.90
N ARG A 12 -52.11 37.64 -8.10
CA ARG A 12 -50.79 37.01 -8.31
C ARG A 12 -49.57 37.77 -7.78
N ILE A 13 -49.17 37.46 -6.55
CA ILE A 13 -47.81 37.75 -6.08
C ILE A 13 -46.94 36.58 -6.49
N ALA A 14 -46.07 36.83 -7.48
CA ALA A 14 -44.98 35.94 -7.84
C ALA A 14 -44.11 35.69 -6.60
N ALA A 15 -43.98 34.43 -6.21
CA ALA A 15 -43.11 34.04 -5.10
C ALA A 15 -41.65 34.27 -5.51
N THR A 16 -41.05 35.36 -5.03
CA THR A 16 -39.59 35.52 -5.02
C THR A 16 -39.02 34.62 -3.92
N ALA A 17 -38.81 33.34 -4.23
CA ALA A 17 -38.03 32.46 -3.39
C ALA A 17 -36.55 32.86 -3.53
N ALA A 18 -36.02 33.58 -2.54
CA ALA A 18 -34.60 33.88 -2.45
C ALA A 18 -33.83 32.55 -2.30
N VAL A 19 -33.12 32.14 -3.35
CA VAL A 19 -32.20 31.00 -3.30
C VAL A 19 -30.93 31.47 -2.60
N ALA A 20 -30.89 31.33 -1.28
CA ALA A 20 -29.63 31.37 -0.54
C ALA A 20 -28.91 30.03 -0.79
N ALA A 21 -28.07 29.99 -1.82
CA ALA A 21 -27.19 28.85 -2.08
C ALA A 21 -26.11 28.80 -0.99
N GLY A 22 -26.35 28.02 0.06
CA GLY A 22 -25.34 27.69 1.04
C GLY A 22 -24.28 26.78 0.40
N LEU A 23 -23.08 27.31 0.16
CA LEU A 23 -21.89 26.49 -0.09
C LEU A 23 -21.54 25.78 1.21
N ALA A 24 -22.11 24.61 1.44
CA ALA A 24 -21.57 23.67 2.43
C ALA A 24 -20.29 23.08 1.83
N VAL A 25 -19.14 23.66 2.18
CA VAL A 25 -17.84 23.01 1.96
C VAL A 25 -17.83 21.77 2.87
N ALA A 26 -18.22 20.63 2.32
CA ALA A 26 -18.00 19.35 2.97
C ALA A 26 -16.48 19.14 3.04
N VAL A 27 -15.88 19.42 4.19
CA VAL A 27 -14.52 18.98 4.50
C VAL A 27 -14.59 17.46 4.54
N GLN A 28 -14.28 16.81 3.41
CA GLN A 28 -14.10 15.37 3.40
C GLN A 28 -12.80 15.08 4.16
N PRO A 29 -12.82 14.25 5.21
CA PRO A 29 -11.59 13.81 5.84
C PRO A 29 -10.74 13.13 4.77
N SER A 30 -9.50 13.59 4.59
CA SER A 30 -8.54 12.90 3.74
C SER A 30 -8.37 11.49 4.31
N ALA A 31 -8.84 10.48 3.57
CA ALA A 31 -8.58 9.10 3.91
C ALA A 31 -7.06 8.92 3.95
N MET A 32 -6.51 8.76 5.15
CA MET A 32 -5.12 8.37 5.32
C MET A 32 -5.02 6.99 4.68
N ALA A 33 -4.28 6.86 3.58
CA ALA A 33 -4.03 5.56 2.98
C ALA A 33 -3.39 4.68 4.07
N ALA A 34 -4.09 3.62 4.47
CA ALA A 34 -3.54 2.67 5.42
C ALA A 34 -2.25 2.08 4.83
N SER A 35 -1.20 1.96 5.64
CA SER A 35 0.04 1.32 5.19
C SER A 35 -0.26 -0.10 4.70
N PRO A 36 0.41 -0.56 3.63
CA PRO A 36 0.24 -1.91 3.14
C PRO A 36 0.47 -2.95 4.22
N VAL A 37 -0.37 -3.98 4.24
CA VAL A 37 -0.21 -5.13 5.14
C VAL A 37 0.44 -6.24 4.34
N VAL A 38 1.59 -6.73 4.83
CA VAL A 38 2.30 -7.88 4.25
C VAL A 38 2.25 -9.04 5.24
N SER A 39 2.02 -10.24 4.74
CA SER A 39 2.03 -11.47 5.53
C SER A 39 2.82 -12.57 4.82
N VAL A 40 3.61 -13.31 5.59
CA VAL A 40 4.47 -14.40 5.09
C VAL A 40 4.13 -15.68 5.85
N SER A 41 4.11 -16.82 5.15
CA SER A 41 3.89 -18.12 5.78
C SER A 41 4.62 -19.25 5.03
N PRO A 42 5.37 -20.11 5.73
CA PRO A 42 5.77 -20.02 7.13
C PRO A 42 6.82 -18.91 7.37
N THR A 43 7.05 -18.53 8.63
CA THR A 43 8.05 -17.50 9.00
C THR A 43 9.15 -17.94 9.94
N THR A 44 9.02 -19.09 10.59
CA THR A 44 9.99 -19.55 11.59
C THR A 44 10.39 -20.99 11.33
N GLY A 45 11.58 -21.37 11.82
CA GLY A 45 12.13 -22.71 11.61
C GLY A 45 12.38 -23.03 10.14
N LEU A 46 12.61 -21.99 9.33
CA LEU A 46 12.80 -22.13 7.90
C LEU A 46 14.09 -22.89 7.57
N THR A 47 14.07 -23.59 6.45
CA THR A 47 15.24 -24.27 5.89
C THR A 47 15.76 -23.50 4.68
N ASP A 48 17.03 -23.70 4.36
CA ASP A 48 17.59 -23.19 3.12
C ASP A 48 16.83 -23.70 1.89
N GLY A 49 16.55 -22.82 0.93
CA GLY A 49 15.80 -23.13 -0.28
C GLY A 49 14.31 -23.36 -0.06
N GLN A 50 13.78 -23.09 1.14
CA GLN A 50 12.37 -23.26 1.42
C GLN A 50 11.53 -22.22 0.68
N GLN A 51 10.39 -22.65 0.15
CA GLN A 51 9.40 -21.73 -0.41
C GLN A 51 8.45 -21.22 0.68
N VAL A 52 8.26 -19.91 0.74
CA VAL A 52 7.26 -19.24 1.57
C VAL A 52 6.19 -18.59 0.68
N THR A 53 4.98 -18.47 1.21
CA THR A 53 3.90 -17.70 0.58
C THR A 53 3.92 -16.28 1.13
N VAL A 54 3.85 -15.29 0.24
CA VAL A 54 3.80 -13.87 0.52
C VAL A 54 2.46 -13.35 0.04
N THR A 55 1.67 -12.80 0.96
CA THR A 55 0.41 -12.12 0.65
C THR A 55 0.49 -10.67 1.08
N ALA A 56 -0.12 -9.78 0.31
CA ALA A 56 -0.24 -8.39 0.70
C ALA A 56 -1.58 -7.77 0.28
N SER A 57 -1.97 -6.72 1.00
CA SER A 57 -3.20 -5.97 0.75
C SER A 57 -3.05 -4.50 1.13
N GLY A 58 -3.91 -3.65 0.58
CA GLY A 58 -3.80 -2.20 0.74
C GLY A 58 -2.71 -1.59 -0.15
N LEU A 59 -2.30 -2.32 -1.19
CA LEU A 59 -1.33 -1.84 -2.16
C LEU A 59 -2.00 -0.88 -3.16
N THR A 60 -1.23 0.01 -3.76
CA THR A 60 -1.67 0.74 -4.96
C THR A 60 -2.01 -0.29 -6.06
N PRO A 61 -3.22 -0.29 -6.63
CA PRO A 61 -3.62 -1.25 -7.67
C PRO A 61 -2.79 -1.14 -8.94
N ASN A 62 -2.62 -2.26 -9.67
CA ASN A 62 -1.91 -2.33 -10.95
C ASN A 62 -0.48 -1.74 -10.90
N THR A 63 0.18 -1.84 -9.75
CA THR A 63 1.52 -1.30 -9.50
C THR A 63 2.52 -2.43 -9.35
N VAL A 64 3.74 -2.22 -9.84
CA VAL A 64 4.84 -3.19 -9.70
C VAL A 64 5.41 -3.11 -8.29
N PHE A 65 5.57 -4.27 -7.67
CA PHE A 65 6.26 -4.44 -6.40
C PHE A 65 7.39 -5.47 -6.53
N HIS A 66 8.55 -5.12 -6.02
CA HIS A 66 9.73 -5.97 -5.91
C HIS A 66 9.61 -6.82 -4.65
N VAL A 67 9.34 -8.11 -4.81
CA VAL A 67 9.23 -9.06 -3.70
C VAL A 67 10.59 -9.70 -3.48
N GLY A 68 11.09 -9.70 -2.23
CA GLY A 68 12.42 -10.21 -1.93
C GLY A 68 12.65 -10.54 -0.45
N GLN A 69 13.73 -11.26 -0.20
CA GLN A 69 14.29 -11.50 1.13
C GLN A 69 15.39 -10.48 1.36
N CYS A 70 15.32 -9.73 2.47
CA CYS A 70 16.24 -8.65 2.77
C CYS A 70 16.69 -8.65 4.23
N ALA A 71 17.83 -8.03 4.50
CA ALA A 71 18.32 -7.69 5.82
C ALA A 71 18.68 -6.21 5.89
N PHE A 72 18.64 -5.62 7.08
CA PHE A 72 19.32 -4.35 7.31
C PHE A 72 20.83 -4.60 7.32
N VAL A 73 21.54 -4.07 6.33
CA VAL A 73 23.00 -4.18 6.21
C VAL A 73 23.72 -2.92 6.67
N GLU A 74 23.03 -1.78 6.65
CA GLU A 74 23.43 -0.50 7.25
C GLU A 74 22.19 0.13 7.92
N PRO A 75 22.35 1.14 8.80
CA PRO A 75 21.22 1.93 9.26
C PRO A 75 20.42 2.43 8.06
N THR A 76 19.11 2.15 8.06
CA THR A 76 18.17 2.54 7.02
C THR A 76 18.43 1.98 5.61
N LYS A 77 19.34 1.01 5.43
CA LYS A 77 19.51 0.34 4.12
C LYS A 77 19.28 -1.14 4.19
N TYR A 78 18.46 -1.60 3.24
CA TYR A 78 18.23 -3.01 3.00
C TYR A 78 19.22 -3.53 1.96
N GLY A 79 19.79 -4.69 2.27
CA GLY A 79 20.47 -5.54 1.32
C GLY A 79 19.61 -6.77 1.06
N CYS A 80 19.29 -7.05 -0.21
CA CYS A 80 18.35 -8.10 -0.60
C CYS A 80 19.01 -9.22 -1.41
N ASP A 81 18.42 -10.41 -1.38
CA ASP A 81 18.83 -11.53 -2.23
C ASP A 81 18.30 -11.32 -3.67
N ALA A 82 19.16 -10.85 -4.57
CA ALA A 82 18.81 -10.65 -5.97
C ALA A 82 18.48 -11.96 -6.71
N THR A 83 18.94 -13.11 -6.21
CA THR A 83 18.81 -14.39 -6.94
C THR A 83 17.41 -14.95 -6.92
N THR A 84 16.61 -14.60 -5.90
CA THR A 84 15.23 -15.06 -5.72
C THR A 84 14.21 -13.94 -5.77
N SER A 85 14.65 -12.68 -5.70
CA SER A 85 13.79 -11.52 -5.84
C SER A 85 13.08 -11.50 -7.19
N LYS A 86 11.85 -10.99 -7.19
CA LYS A 86 11.01 -10.94 -8.39
C LYS A 86 9.98 -9.83 -8.33
N ASP A 87 9.57 -9.39 -9.52
CA ASP A 87 8.54 -8.38 -9.67
C ASP A 87 7.15 -9.02 -9.77
N VAL A 88 6.21 -8.43 -9.06
CA VAL A 88 4.81 -8.85 -9.08
C VAL A 88 3.92 -7.62 -9.14
N VAL A 89 2.91 -7.67 -10.01
CA VAL A 89 1.93 -6.59 -10.15
C VAL A 89 0.77 -6.83 -9.20
N SER A 90 0.38 -5.82 -8.43
CA SER A 90 -0.82 -5.87 -7.61
C SER A 90 -2.09 -5.93 -8.47
N ASP A 91 -3.12 -6.63 -7.97
CA ASP A 91 -4.41 -6.70 -8.67
C ASP A 91 -5.19 -5.37 -8.58
N ALA A 92 -6.37 -5.33 -9.23
CA ALA A 92 -7.24 -4.15 -9.23
C ALA A 92 -7.80 -3.80 -7.84
N GLN A 93 -7.67 -4.69 -6.86
CA GLN A 93 -8.07 -4.49 -5.47
C GLN A 93 -6.88 -4.17 -4.56
N GLY A 94 -5.67 -3.97 -5.12
CA GLY A 94 -4.48 -3.67 -4.33
C GLY A 94 -3.99 -4.86 -3.52
N LYS A 95 -4.12 -6.08 -4.06
CA LYS A 95 -3.66 -7.31 -3.43
C LYS A 95 -2.57 -8.00 -4.24
N LEU A 96 -1.78 -8.80 -3.55
CA LEU A 96 -0.74 -9.63 -4.12
C LEU A 96 -0.71 -10.96 -3.39
N ASN A 97 -0.54 -12.06 -4.13
CA ASN A 97 -0.27 -13.39 -3.59
C ASN A 97 0.80 -14.05 -4.47
N THR A 98 1.93 -14.40 -3.87
CA THR A 98 3.05 -15.01 -4.59
C THR A 98 3.87 -15.88 -3.67
N THR A 99 4.78 -16.66 -4.23
CA THR A 99 5.74 -17.45 -3.46
C THR A 99 7.16 -16.91 -3.60
N LEU A 100 8.00 -17.07 -2.59
CA LEU A 100 9.41 -16.68 -2.62
C LEU A 100 10.26 -17.83 -2.08
N VAL A 101 11.38 -18.12 -2.73
CA VAL A 101 12.39 -19.04 -2.18
C VAL A 101 13.30 -18.23 -1.27
N VAL A 102 13.50 -18.70 -0.04
CA VAL A 102 14.36 -18.04 0.94
C VAL A 102 15.63 -18.85 1.20
N HIS A 103 16.73 -18.15 1.45
CA HIS A 103 18.03 -18.75 1.74
C HIS A 103 18.48 -18.40 3.15
N SER A 104 19.07 -19.39 3.81
CA SER A 104 19.71 -19.24 5.11
C SER A 104 20.99 -18.39 5.03
N SER A 105 21.53 -18.22 3.82
CA SER A 105 22.58 -17.24 3.54
C SER A 105 22.54 -16.79 2.08
N PHE A 106 22.78 -15.50 1.83
CA PHE A 106 22.76 -14.92 0.49
C PHE A 106 23.74 -13.75 0.36
N GLN A 107 24.08 -13.39 -0.88
CA GLN A 107 24.82 -12.17 -1.18
C GLN A 107 23.83 -11.02 -1.27
N ALA A 108 23.90 -10.09 -0.32
CA ALA A 108 23.03 -8.93 -0.29
C ALA A 108 23.44 -7.90 -1.34
N VAL A 109 22.47 -7.43 -2.13
CA VAL A 109 22.62 -6.26 -3.02
C VAL A 109 21.87 -5.07 -2.45
N VAL A 110 22.46 -3.88 -2.53
CA VAL A 110 21.93 -2.65 -1.89
C VAL A 110 21.44 -1.60 -2.88
N SER A 111 21.59 -1.87 -4.18
CA SER A 111 21.29 -0.91 -5.23
C SER A 111 20.82 -1.62 -6.49
N ALA A 112 20.05 -0.90 -7.31
CA ALA A 112 19.47 -1.40 -8.55
C ALA A 112 20.54 -1.79 -9.60
N ASP A 113 21.77 -1.26 -9.47
CA ASP A 113 22.93 -1.64 -10.29
C ASP A 113 23.53 -3.01 -9.90
N GLY A 114 22.99 -3.66 -8.86
CA GLY A 114 23.43 -4.97 -8.41
C GLY A 114 24.71 -4.96 -7.60
N GLN A 115 25.12 -3.80 -7.03
CA GLN A 115 26.28 -3.75 -6.16
C GLN A 115 26.10 -4.72 -4.97
N VAL A 116 26.97 -5.73 -4.92
CA VAL A 116 27.02 -6.68 -3.79
C VAL A 116 27.65 -5.97 -2.60
N TRP A 117 26.88 -5.87 -1.52
CA TRP A 117 27.35 -5.36 -0.24
C TRP A 117 28.19 -6.40 0.50
N GLY A 118 27.71 -7.64 0.54
CA GLY A 118 28.39 -8.71 1.25
C GLY A 118 27.46 -9.89 1.56
N LYS A 119 28.01 -10.87 2.27
CA LYS A 119 27.27 -12.06 2.67
C LYS A 119 26.41 -11.78 3.90
N VAL A 120 25.13 -12.12 3.82
CA VAL A 120 24.22 -12.17 4.96
C VAL A 120 24.05 -13.62 5.40
N ASP A 121 24.16 -13.88 6.69
CA ASP A 121 23.78 -15.14 7.33
C ASP A 121 22.44 -14.93 8.07
N ALA A 122 21.37 -15.47 7.50
CA ALA A 122 20.00 -15.30 7.99
C ALA A 122 19.71 -16.11 9.27
N LYS A 123 20.65 -16.95 9.72
CA LYS A 123 20.56 -17.64 11.01
C LYS A 123 20.99 -16.76 12.17
N THR A 124 21.88 -15.81 11.92
CA THR A 124 22.47 -14.93 12.94
C THR A 124 22.08 -13.46 12.74
N THR A 125 21.61 -13.10 11.55
CA THR A 125 21.13 -11.76 11.19
C THR A 125 19.62 -11.77 11.01
N ALA A 126 18.93 -10.81 11.63
CA ALA A 126 17.50 -10.64 11.41
C ALA A 126 17.22 -10.34 9.93
N THR A 127 16.41 -11.19 9.30
CA THR A 127 15.99 -11.02 7.90
C THR A 127 14.47 -10.91 7.83
N GLN A 128 13.97 -10.33 6.76
CA GLN A 128 12.56 -10.21 6.47
C GLN A 128 12.27 -10.60 5.02
N VAL A 129 11.08 -11.11 4.78
CA VAL A 129 10.52 -11.21 3.44
C VAL A 129 9.50 -10.10 3.29
N GLY A 130 9.59 -9.35 2.21
CA GLY A 130 8.75 -8.19 1.99
C GLY A 130 8.62 -7.83 0.54
N LEU A 131 8.03 -6.67 0.32
CA LEU A 131 7.87 -6.07 -0.98
C LEU A 131 7.96 -4.55 -0.90
N GLY A 132 8.42 -3.92 -1.97
CA GLY A 132 8.47 -2.47 -2.12
C GLY A 132 8.30 -2.05 -3.58
N SER A 133 7.70 -0.89 -3.81
CA SER A 133 7.62 -0.24 -5.12
C SER A 133 8.71 0.82 -5.27
N ASP A 134 8.91 1.30 -6.50
CA ASP A 134 9.85 2.39 -6.82
C ASP A 134 9.53 3.71 -6.08
N THR A 135 8.29 3.90 -5.61
CA THR A 135 7.87 5.10 -4.87
C THR A 135 8.05 4.95 -3.36
N GLY A 136 8.56 3.81 -2.89
CA GLY A 136 8.79 3.51 -1.48
C GLY A 136 7.58 2.94 -0.73
N GLU A 137 6.46 2.68 -1.43
CA GLU A 137 5.33 1.95 -0.84
C GLU A 137 5.70 0.48 -0.66
N GLY A 138 5.52 -0.07 0.55
CA GLY A 138 5.83 -1.46 0.81
C GLY A 138 5.74 -1.87 2.27
N GLY A 139 6.24 -3.06 2.57
CA GLY A 139 6.29 -3.63 3.89
C GLY A 139 7.02 -4.97 3.91
N GLY A 140 7.23 -5.53 5.10
CA GLY A 140 7.88 -6.82 5.25
C GLY A 140 7.56 -7.48 6.57
N GLN A 141 7.78 -8.79 6.62
CA GLN A 141 7.62 -9.61 7.82
C GLN A 141 8.92 -10.32 8.13
N VAL A 142 9.36 -10.21 9.37
CA VAL A 142 10.57 -10.89 9.87
C VAL A 142 10.40 -12.41 9.76
N ILE A 143 11.48 -13.07 9.36
CA ILE A 143 11.56 -14.53 9.27
C ILE A 143 12.79 -15.06 10.02
N SER A 144 12.77 -16.33 10.41
CA SER A 144 13.87 -17.00 11.08
C SER A 144 14.13 -18.42 10.57
N PHE A 145 15.42 -18.76 10.50
CA PHE A 145 15.91 -20.06 10.09
C PHE A 145 16.26 -20.93 11.29
N LYS A 146 16.24 -22.25 11.09
CA LYS A 146 16.70 -23.24 12.07
C LYS A 146 18.22 -23.47 12.03
#